data_AF-G7HZB8-F1
#
_entry.id   AF-G7HZB8-F1
#
_cell.length_a   1.000
_cell.length_b   1.000
_cell.length_c   1.000
_cell.angle_alpha   90.00
_cell.angle_beta   90.00
_cell.angle_gamma   90.00
#
_symmetry.space_group_name_H-M   'P 1'
#
loop_
_entity.id
_entity.type
_entity.pdbx_description
1 polymer ?
#
loop_
_entity_poly.entity_id
_entity_poly.type
_entity_poly.pdbx_seq_one_letter_code
_entity_poly.pdbx_strand_id
1 'polypeptide(L)'
;MLHTSLRELAAQANRCESLPAARGILAEAQELLRNALRHREDETELSAWFSRVISDVVRSPAISSQVRLTGAVSRGDSIPSMPITWIGKDDHLLELLESVGLQGREAEEDMLAWRVDAGYPVGIGGEQQLLQEALALRPPALEVVNGLPDPDGLVDIESYLLAPVAGIARWAAPSPRPTLDRLEIAIERQLLTDSEAQSLAMAWETGISIEMRRWLENMDGRSTTLANLPALDRTAYGAACRLVAETFAAISARESQSVK
;
A
#
# COMPACT_ATOMS: atom_id res chain seq x y z
N MET A 1 -3.89 14.73 -13.59
CA MET A 1 -5.19 14.68 -14.34
C MET A 1 -5.16 13.46 -15.23
N LEU A 2 -5.95 12.46 -14.86
CA LEU A 2 -5.99 11.15 -15.53
C LEU A 2 -6.44 11.23 -16.99
N HIS A 3 -5.84 10.38 -17.82
CA HIS A 3 -6.23 10.18 -19.21
C HIS A 3 -7.72 9.78 -19.35
N THR A 4 -8.35 10.10 -20.49
CA THR A 4 -9.79 9.87 -20.71
C THR A 4 -10.19 8.40 -20.60
N SER A 5 -9.39 7.47 -21.12
CA SER A 5 -9.65 6.04 -21.03
C SER A 5 -9.74 5.53 -19.58
N LEU A 6 -8.86 6.01 -18.69
CA LEU A 6 -8.89 5.67 -17.26
C LEU A 6 -10.21 6.12 -16.62
N ARG A 7 -10.66 7.34 -16.96
CA ARG A 7 -11.92 7.90 -16.47
C ARG A 7 -13.15 7.15 -16.98
N GLU A 8 -13.14 6.78 -18.26
CA GLU A 8 -14.23 6.02 -18.91
C GLU A 8 -14.37 4.62 -18.32
N LEU A 9 -13.25 3.92 -18.08
CA LEU A 9 -13.28 2.60 -17.47
C LEU A 9 -13.79 2.67 -16.02
N ALA A 10 -13.30 3.63 -15.22
CA ALA A 10 -13.76 3.81 -13.85
C ALA A 10 -15.26 4.12 -13.77
N ALA A 11 -15.82 4.85 -14.75
CA ALA A 11 -17.26 5.12 -14.81
C ALA A 11 -18.11 3.88 -15.11
N GLN A 12 -17.53 2.83 -15.71
CA GLN A 12 -18.19 1.57 -16.01
C GLN A 12 -18.09 0.56 -14.86
N ALA A 13 -17.01 0.64 -14.06
CA ALA A 13 -16.70 -0.32 -12.99
C ALA A 13 -17.87 -0.56 -12.02
N ASN A 14 -18.56 0.48 -11.56
CA ASN A 14 -19.66 0.35 -10.59
C ASN A 14 -21.01 -0.08 -11.20
N ARG A 15 -21.10 -0.18 -12.53
CA ARG A 15 -22.33 -0.48 -13.28
C ARG A 15 -22.27 -1.81 -14.02
N CYS A 16 -21.19 -2.58 -13.89
CA CYS A 16 -21.13 -3.87 -14.56
C CYS A 16 -22.14 -4.85 -13.95
N GLU A 17 -22.87 -5.57 -14.80
CA GLU A 17 -24.01 -6.41 -14.40
C GLU A 17 -23.73 -7.93 -14.55
N SER A 18 -22.53 -8.31 -14.98
CA SER A 18 -22.17 -9.72 -15.16
C SER A 18 -20.70 -9.99 -14.81
N LEU A 19 -20.42 -11.21 -14.34
CA LEU A 19 -19.05 -11.66 -14.03
C LEU A 19 -18.06 -11.51 -15.20
N PRO A 20 -18.42 -11.84 -16.46
CA PRO A 20 -17.52 -11.59 -17.59
C PRO A 20 -17.18 -10.12 -17.78
N ALA A 21 -18.13 -9.20 -17.53
CA ALA A 21 -17.89 -7.77 -17.62
C ALA A 21 -16.97 -7.28 -16.49
N ALA A 22 -17.20 -7.73 -15.25
CA ALA A 22 -16.31 -7.44 -14.12
C ALA A 22 -14.87 -7.91 -14.40
N ARG A 23 -14.70 -9.13 -14.91
CA ARG A 23 -13.41 -9.68 -15.33
C ARG A 23 -12.75 -8.84 -16.42
N GLY A 24 -13.52 -8.43 -17.43
CA GLY A 24 -13.04 -7.58 -18.52
C GLY A 24 -12.52 -6.23 -18.00
N ILE A 25 -13.27 -5.59 -17.09
CA ILE A 25 -12.88 -4.31 -16.50
C ILE A 25 -11.58 -4.43 -15.69
N LEU A 26 -11.44 -5.47 -14.87
CA LEU A 26 -10.21 -5.66 -14.08
C LEU A 26 -8.98 -5.97 -14.96
N ALA A 27 -9.16 -6.74 -16.04
CA ALA A 27 -8.09 -7.00 -17.00
C ALA A 27 -7.70 -5.72 -17.76
N GLU A 28 -8.68 -4.96 -18.26
CA GLU A 28 -8.44 -3.70 -18.97
C GLU A 28 -7.82 -2.64 -18.05
N ALA A 29 -8.19 -2.62 -16.76
CA ALA A 29 -7.61 -1.71 -15.79
C ALA A 29 -6.10 -1.90 -15.67
N GLN A 30 -5.63 -3.15 -15.65
CA GLN A 30 -4.20 -3.45 -15.64
C GLN A 30 -3.51 -2.99 -16.92
N GLU A 31 -4.10 -3.20 -18.10
CA GLU A 31 -3.51 -2.72 -19.36
C GLU A 31 -3.43 -1.18 -19.43
N LEU A 32 -4.48 -0.49 -19.01
CA LEU A 32 -4.48 0.97 -18.97
C LEU A 32 -3.45 1.50 -17.98
N LEU A 33 -3.29 0.85 -16.82
CA LEU A 33 -2.27 1.20 -15.84
C LEU A 33 -0.86 1.05 -16.42
N ARG A 34 -0.57 -0.07 -17.12
CA ARG A 34 0.73 -0.26 -17.79
C ARG A 34 1.01 0.84 -18.81
N ASN A 35 0.00 1.24 -19.58
CA ASN A 35 0.15 2.30 -20.57
C ASN A 35 0.40 3.66 -19.89
N ALA A 36 -0.36 4.00 -18.85
CA ALA A 36 -0.17 5.24 -18.09
C ALA A 36 1.24 5.32 -17.47
N LEU A 37 1.74 4.22 -16.90
CA LEU A 37 3.11 4.15 -16.34
C LEU A 37 4.20 4.35 -17.41
N ARG A 38 4.03 3.78 -18.61
CA ARG A 38 4.95 4.02 -19.74
C ARG A 38 4.97 5.50 -20.17
N HIS A 39 3.85 6.20 -19.97
CA HIS A 39 3.73 7.64 -20.22
C HIS A 39 4.12 8.51 -19.02
N ARG A 40 4.61 7.91 -17.92
CA ARG A 40 5.04 8.60 -16.70
C ARG A 40 3.93 9.45 -16.07
N GLU A 41 2.69 8.96 -16.10
CA GLU A 41 1.63 9.52 -15.27
C GLU A 41 1.96 9.31 -13.77
N ASP A 42 1.34 10.13 -12.92
CA ASP A 42 1.61 10.16 -11.48
C ASP A 42 1.19 8.85 -10.79
N GLU A 43 2.13 8.17 -10.16
CA GLU A 43 1.93 6.84 -9.57
C GLU A 43 0.95 6.86 -8.39
N THR A 44 0.83 7.98 -7.68
CA THR A 44 -0.14 8.17 -6.58
C THR A 44 -1.55 8.34 -7.13
N GLU A 45 -1.74 9.20 -8.15
CA GLU A 45 -3.03 9.33 -8.86
C GLU A 45 -3.48 7.98 -9.45
N LEU A 46 -2.54 7.21 -9.99
CA LEU A 46 -2.79 5.89 -10.57
C LEU A 46 -3.15 4.83 -9.53
N SER A 47 -2.51 4.83 -8.36
CA SER A 47 -2.85 3.93 -7.24
C SER A 47 -4.27 4.20 -6.71
N ALA A 48 -4.62 5.48 -6.58
CA ALA A 48 -5.97 5.91 -6.18
C ALA A 48 -7.02 5.49 -7.21
N TRP A 49 -6.72 5.68 -8.49
CA TRP A 49 -7.59 5.24 -9.57
C TRP A 49 -7.79 3.72 -9.56
N PHE A 50 -6.73 2.93 -9.45
CA PHE A 50 -6.81 1.47 -9.48
C PHE A 50 -7.60 0.93 -8.28
N SER A 51 -7.34 1.46 -7.08
CA SER A 51 -8.09 1.14 -5.86
C SER A 51 -9.59 1.41 -5.99
N ARG A 52 -9.94 2.52 -6.65
CA ARG A 52 -11.32 2.87 -6.93
C ARG A 52 -11.96 1.89 -7.90
N VAL A 53 -11.29 1.53 -8.99
CA VAL A 53 -11.81 0.54 -9.96
C VAL A 53 -12.11 -0.78 -9.26
N ILE A 54 -11.20 -1.29 -8.43
CA ILE A 54 -11.43 -2.52 -7.65
C ILE A 54 -12.65 -2.35 -6.73
N SER A 55 -12.70 -1.26 -5.96
CA SER A 55 -13.80 -0.99 -5.04
C SER A 55 -15.16 -0.91 -5.75
N ASP A 56 -15.19 -0.27 -6.92
CA ASP A 56 -16.38 -0.11 -7.74
C ASP A 56 -16.82 -1.45 -8.35
N VAL A 57 -15.89 -2.30 -8.81
CA VAL A 57 -16.18 -3.66 -9.30
C VAL A 57 -16.75 -4.54 -8.18
N VAL A 58 -16.14 -4.54 -6.99
CA VAL A 58 -16.60 -5.35 -5.84
C VAL A 58 -18.04 -4.99 -5.43
N ARG A 59 -18.39 -3.71 -5.53
CA ARG A 59 -19.72 -3.18 -5.18
C ARG A 59 -20.73 -3.24 -6.34
N SER A 60 -20.28 -3.57 -7.54
CA SER A 60 -21.13 -3.60 -8.74
C SER A 60 -22.22 -4.67 -8.64
N PRO A 61 -23.32 -4.55 -9.41
CA PRO A 61 -24.34 -5.60 -9.49
C PRO A 61 -23.80 -6.97 -9.93
N ALA A 62 -22.70 -7.01 -10.69
CA ALA A 62 -22.07 -8.26 -11.12
C ALA A 62 -21.58 -9.14 -9.97
N ILE A 63 -21.09 -8.52 -8.88
CA ILE A 63 -20.52 -9.21 -7.72
C ILE A 63 -21.45 -9.11 -6.52
N SER A 64 -21.92 -7.89 -6.23
CA SER A 64 -22.75 -7.57 -5.06
C SER A 64 -22.17 -8.12 -3.75
N SER A 65 -20.84 -8.11 -3.63
CA SER A 65 -20.15 -8.70 -2.49
C SER A 65 -20.56 -8.03 -1.18
N GLN A 66 -20.75 -8.84 -0.14
CA GLN A 66 -21.02 -8.34 1.22
C GLN A 66 -19.75 -8.13 2.03
N VAL A 67 -18.58 -8.45 1.46
CA VAL A 67 -17.29 -8.25 2.14
C VAL A 67 -16.99 -6.78 2.30
N ARG A 68 -16.17 -6.48 3.31
CA ARG A 68 -15.67 -5.14 3.52
C ARG A 68 -14.21 -5.08 3.14
N LEU A 69 -13.92 -4.37 2.05
CA LEU A 69 -12.54 -4.12 1.62
C LEU A 69 -11.74 -3.46 2.74
N THR A 70 -10.48 -3.85 2.84
CA THR A 70 -9.49 -3.32 3.79
C THR A 70 -8.12 -3.20 3.12
N GLY A 71 -7.11 -2.81 3.87
CA GLY A 71 -5.75 -2.66 3.38
C GLY A 71 -5.61 -1.61 2.28
N ALA A 72 -4.71 -1.84 1.33
CA ALA A 72 -4.32 -0.85 0.31
C ALA A 72 -5.50 -0.37 -0.54
N VAL A 73 -6.40 -1.28 -0.95
CA VAL A 73 -7.58 -0.92 -1.75
C VAL A 73 -8.50 0.04 -1.01
N SER A 74 -8.81 -0.24 0.26
CA SER A 74 -9.70 0.62 1.05
C SER A 74 -9.09 1.98 1.37
N ARG A 75 -7.76 2.04 1.48
CA ARG A 75 -7.03 3.30 1.65
C ARG A 75 -6.94 4.12 0.36
N GLY A 76 -7.00 3.48 -0.80
CA GLY A 76 -6.75 4.17 -2.07
C GLY A 76 -5.30 4.07 -2.54
N ASP A 77 -4.51 3.15 -2.00
CA ASP A 77 -3.08 3.02 -2.34
C ASP A 77 -2.73 1.69 -3.06
N SER A 78 -3.73 0.94 -3.52
CA SER A 78 -3.49 -0.35 -4.15
C SER A 78 -2.79 -0.22 -5.49
N ILE A 79 -1.87 -1.14 -5.73
CA ILE A 79 -1.26 -1.43 -7.03
C ILE A 79 -1.48 -2.90 -7.37
N PRO A 80 -1.30 -3.33 -8.63
CA PRO A 80 -1.64 -4.69 -9.04
C PRO A 80 -0.83 -5.81 -8.36
N SER A 81 0.42 -5.54 -7.96
CA SER A 81 1.26 -6.52 -7.25
C SER A 81 0.86 -6.72 -5.79
N MET A 82 0.03 -5.85 -5.23
CA MET A 82 -0.42 -5.94 -3.84
C MET A 82 -1.67 -6.85 -3.71
N PRO A 83 -1.77 -7.62 -2.63
CA PRO A 83 -2.96 -8.42 -2.37
C PRO A 83 -4.17 -7.54 -2.02
N ILE A 84 -5.26 -7.73 -2.74
CA ILE A 84 -6.58 -7.18 -2.44
C ILE A 84 -7.12 -7.92 -1.21
N THR A 85 -7.36 -7.19 -0.13
CA THR A 85 -7.68 -7.78 1.18
C THR A 85 -9.09 -7.36 1.63
N TRP A 86 -9.85 -8.26 2.24
CA TRP A 86 -11.21 -7.98 2.73
C TRP A 86 -11.58 -8.72 4.01
N ILE A 87 -12.53 -8.18 4.77
CA ILE A 87 -13.16 -8.80 5.95
C ILE A 87 -14.48 -9.46 5.51
N GLY A 88 -14.72 -10.68 5.98
CA GLY A 88 -15.84 -11.54 5.57
C GLY A 88 -15.46 -12.55 4.48
N LYS A 89 -16.43 -13.37 4.07
CA LYS A 89 -16.21 -14.47 3.11
C LYS A 89 -16.84 -14.18 1.75
N ASP A 90 -16.08 -14.41 0.69
CA ASP A 90 -16.55 -14.37 -0.70
C ASP A 90 -15.59 -15.14 -1.63
N ASP A 91 -15.86 -16.44 -1.79
CA ASP A 91 -15.05 -17.31 -2.63
C ASP A 91 -15.11 -16.90 -4.12
N HIS A 92 -16.23 -16.35 -4.58
CA HIS A 92 -16.39 -15.89 -5.97
C HIS A 92 -15.54 -14.65 -6.26
N LEU A 93 -15.38 -13.75 -5.28
CA LEU A 93 -14.48 -12.61 -5.40
C LEU A 93 -13.04 -13.10 -5.57
N LEU A 94 -12.60 -14.06 -4.77
CA LEU A 94 -11.25 -14.63 -4.90
C LEU A 94 -11.03 -15.23 -6.30
N GLU A 95 -11.94 -16.09 -6.76
CA GLU A 95 -11.87 -16.70 -8.09
C GLU A 95 -11.82 -15.65 -9.22
N LEU A 96 -12.61 -14.57 -9.10
CA LEU A 96 -12.60 -13.48 -10.07
C LEU A 96 -11.24 -12.78 -10.13
N LEU A 97 -10.68 -12.42 -8.97
CA LEU A 97 -9.39 -11.72 -8.90
C LEU A 97 -8.27 -12.58 -9.48
N GLU A 98 -8.21 -13.86 -9.11
CA GLU A 98 -7.23 -14.81 -9.62
C GLU A 98 -7.37 -15.01 -11.14
N SER A 99 -8.59 -14.99 -11.68
CA SER A 99 -8.84 -15.14 -13.12
C SER A 99 -8.23 -14.04 -13.99
N VAL A 100 -7.85 -12.91 -13.39
CA VAL A 100 -7.16 -11.78 -14.06
C VAL A 100 -5.74 -11.57 -13.55
N GLY A 101 -5.19 -12.52 -12.79
CA GLY A 101 -3.83 -12.45 -12.26
C GLY A 101 -3.65 -11.51 -11.07
N LEU A 102 -4.73 -11.05 -10.44
CA LEU A 102 -4.66 -10.28 -9.20
C LEU A 102 -4.66 -11.23 -8.00
N GLN A 103 -4.01 -10.80 -6.92
CA GLN A 103 -3.97 -11.55 -5.68
C GLN A 103 -5.12 -11.09 -4.77
N GLY A 104 -5.85 -12.04 -4.19
CA GLY A 104 -6.90 -11.80 -3.20
C GLY A 104 -6.63 -12.55 -1.91
N ARG A 105 -7.04 -12.00 -0.76
CA ARG A 105 -7.04 -12.73 0.52
C ARG A 105 -8.10 -12.22 1.50
N GLU A 106 -8.64 -13.14 2.29
CA GLU A 106 -9.41 -12.81 3.49
C GLU A 106 -8.48 -12.26 4.57
N ALA A 107 -8.95 -11.25 5.29
CA ALA A 107 -8.25 -10.64 6.41
C ALA A 107 -8.62 -11.34 7.72
N GLU A 108 -7.64 -11.46 8.61
CA GLU A 108 -7.87 -11.88 10.00
C GLU A 108 -8.70 -10.79 10.72
N GLU A 109 -9.97 -11.08 11.02
CA GLU A 109 -10.95 -10.08 11.50
C GLU A 109 -10.60 -9.48 12.87
N ASP A 110 -9.76 -10.16 13.65
CA ASP A 110 -9.31 -9.75 14.97
C ASP A 110 -8.14 -8.75 14.92
N MET A 111 -7.45 -8.62 13.78
CA MET A 111 -6.39 -7.63 13.61
C MET A 111 -6.93 -6.21 13.48
N LEU A 112 -6.55 -5.34 14.43
CA LEU A 112 -7.03 -3.97 14.53
C LEU A 112 -6.70 -3.15 13.26
N ALA A 113 -5.51 -3.34 12.69
CA ALA A 113 -5.10 -2.67 11.46
C ALA A 113 -6.10 -2.88 10.30
N TRP A 114 -6.56 -4.12 10.09
CA TRP A 114 -7.55 -4.44 9.06
C TRP A 114 -8.92 -3.85 9.36
N ARG A 115 -9.33 -3.84 10.63
CA ARG A 115 -10.60 -3.23 11.01
C ARG A 115 -10.61 -1.72 10.75
N VAL A 116 -9.52 -1.04 11.10
CA VAL A 116 -9.39 0.41 10.90
C VAL A 116 -9.36 0.77 9.42
N ASP A 117 -8.58 0.04 8.62
CA ASP A 117 -8.57 0.22 7.17
C ASP A 117 -9.92 -0.14 6.51
N ALA A 118 -10.75 -0.95 7.15
CA ALA A 118 -12.13 -1.22 6.75
C ALA A 118 -13.15 -0.15 7.22
N GLY A 119 -12.70 0.83 8.01
CA GLY A 119 -13.55 1.91 8.54
C GLY A 119 -14.32 1.55 9.82
N TYR A 120 -13.94 0.50 10.53
CA TYR A 120 -14.46 0.25 11.86
C TYR A 120 -13.82 1.22 12.88
N PRO A 121 -14.55 1.59 13.95
CA PRO A 121 -14.00 2.40 15.03
C PRO A 121 -12.81 1.72 15.72
N VAL A 122 -11.82 2.52 16.11
CA VAL A 122 -10.60 2.08 16.81
C VAL A 122 -10.88 1.56 18.23
N GLY A 123 -11.89 2.12 18.90
CA GLY A 123 -12.20 1.78 20.29
C GLY A 123 -11.24 2.41 21.31
N ILE A 124 -11.54 2.19 22.60
CA ILE A 124 -10.76 2.74 23.72
C ILE A 124 -9.39 2.05 23.75
N GLY A 125 -8.31 2.84 23.80
CA GLY A 125 -6.94 2.32 23.84
C GLY A 125 -6.40 1.81 22.49
N GLY A 126 -7.24 1.75 21.46
CA GLY A 126 -6.83 1.22 20.16
C GLY A 126 -5.78 2.07 19.44
N GLU A 127 -5.72 3.39 19.66
CA GLU A 127 -4.64 4.22 19.12
C GLU A 127 -3.27 3.81 19.68
N GLN A 128 -3.19 3.50 20.98
CA GLN A 128 -1.93 3.00 21.58
C GLN A 128 -1.57 1.62 21.05
N GLN A 129 -2.55 0.74 20.87
CA GLN A 129 -2.34 -0.57 20.25
C GLN A 129 -1.81 -0.43 18.82
N LEU A 130 -2.42 0.44 18.00
CA LEU A 130 -1.97 0.71 16.64
C LEU A 130 -0.52 1.23 16.62
N LEU A 131 -0.14 2.09 17.56
CA LEU A 131 1.24 2.56 17.66
C LEU A 131 2.20 1.42 17.98
N GLN A 132 1.85 0.56 18.95
CA GLN A 132 2.67 -0.59 19.32
C GLN A 132 2.83 -1.57 18.14
N GLU A 133 1.73 -1.87 17.45
CA GLU A 133 1.73 -2.68 16.23
C GLU A 133 2.58 -2.03 15.14
N ALA A 134 2.43 -0.72 14.90
CA ALA A 134 3.21 0.00 13.90
C ALA A 134 4.71 -0.02 14.22
N LEU A 135 5.11 0.25 15.47
CA LEU A 135 6.51 0.23 15.89
C LEU A 135 7.12 -1.19 15.87
N ALA A 136 6.30 -2.23 16.01
CA ALA A 136 6.75 -3.62 15.85
C ALA A 136 7.11 -3.97 14.40
N LEU A 137 6.60 -3.22 13.41
CA LEU A 137 6.96 -3.35 11.99
C LEU A 137 8.32 -2.71 11.65
N ARG A 138 9.09 -2.23 12.65
CA ARG A 138 10.37 -1.58 12.40
C ARG A 138 11.23 -2.42 11.44
N PRO A 139 11.70 -1.85 10.32
CA PRO A 139 12.56 -2.58 9.40
C PRO A 139 13.87 -2.99 10.08
N PRO A 140 14.46 -4.14 9.72
CA PRO A 140 15.79 -4.49 10.19
C PRO A 140 16.81 -3.47 9.68
N ALA A 141 17.92 -3.35 10.40
CA ALA A 141 19.03 -2.53 9.93
C ALA A 141 19.58 -3.12 8.63
N LEU A 142 19.92 -2.24 7.66
CA LEU A 142 20.63 -2.67 6.45
C LEU A 142 21.94 -3.33 6.85
N GLU A 143 22.15 -4.57 6.40
CA GLU A 143 23.42 -5.27 6.60
C GLU A 143 24.53 -4.58 5.81
N VAL A 144 25.70 -4.44 6.44
CA VAL A 144 26.85 -3.73 5.88
C VAL A 144 28.02 -4.69 5.77
N VAL A 145 28.54 -4.86 4.55
CA VAL A 145 29.71 -5.66 4.21
C VAL A 145 30.80 -4.72 3.66
N ASN A 146 31.97 -4.72 4.29
CA ASN A 146 33.10 -3.83 3.92
C ASN A 146 32.75 -2.33 3.87
N GLY A 147 31.84 -1.87 4.74
CA GLY A 147 31.44 -0.46 4.81
C GLY A 147 30.43 -0.03 3.75
N LEU A 148 29.90 -0.96 2.95
CA LEU A 148 28.83 -0.74 1.98
C LEU A 148 27.64 -1.66 2.30
N PRO A 149 26.40 -1.29 1.92
CA PRO A 149 25.26 -2.20 2.03
C PRO A 149 25.55 -3.53 1.34
N ASP A 150 25.14 -4.64 1.95
CA ASP A 150 25.33 -5.98 1.41
C ASP A 150 24.68 -6.08 0.00
N PRO A 151 25.48 -6.29 -1.07
CA PRO A 151 24.94 -6.43 -2.42
C PRO A 151 24.04 -7.66 -2.59
N ASP A 152 24.24 -8.70 -1.78
CA ASP A 152 23.47 -9.95 -1.84
C ASP A 152 22.25 -9.92 -0.91
N GLY A 153 22.09 -8.86 -0.12
CA GLY A 153 20.92 -8.63 0.72
C GLY A 153 19.62 -8.64 -0.08
N LEU A 154 18.64 -9.37 0.41
CA LEU A 154 17.30 -9.42 -0.20
C LEU A 154 16.61 -8.07 -0.10
N VAL A 155 16.00 -7.66 -1.20
CA VAL A 155 15.16 -6.47 -1.24
C VAL A 155 13.74 -6.89 -0.91
N ASP A 156 13.24 -6.37 0.21
CA ASP A 156 11.84 -6.50 0.62
C ASP A 156 11.23 -5.09 0.74
N ILE A 157 10.45 -4.70 -0.24
CA ILE A 157 9.84 -3.35 -0.31
C ILE A 157 8.64 -3.27 0.62
N GLU A 158 7.84 -4.33 0.67
CA GLU A 158 6.65 -4.41 1.52
C GLU A 158 7.06 -4.32 3.00
N SER A 159 7.94 -5.20 3.44
CA SER A 159 8.31 -5.28 4.87
C SER A 159 9.17 -4.12 5.32
N TYR A 160 9.96 -3.49 4.43
CA TYR A 160 10.92 -2.46 4.87
C TYR A 160 10.44 -1.03 4.63
N LEU A 161 9.56 -0.82 3.65
CA LEU A 161 9.07 0.51 3.29
C LEU A 161 7.56 0.61 3.49
N LEU A 162 6.78 -0.20 2.78
CA LEU A 162 5.33 0.02 2.68
C LEU A 162 4.58 -0.31 3.97
N ALA A 163 4.68 -1.54 4.49
CA ALA A 163 3.99 -1.93 5.71
C ALA A 163 4.36 -1.06 6.93
N PRO A 164 5.64 -0.73 7.19
CA PRO A 164 6.02 0.16 8.28
C PRO A 164 5.44 1.57 8.14
N VAL A 165 5.55 2.18 6.95
CA VAL A 165 5.02 3.53 6.72
C VAL A 165 3.50 3.56 6.84
N ALA A 166 2.79 2.61 6.23
CA ALA A 166 1.34 2.48 6.36
C ALA A 166 0.91 2.23 7.82
N GLY A 167 1.71 1.51 8.59
CA GLY A 167 1.53 1.30 10.03
C GLY A 167 1.51 2.61 10.81
N ILE A 168 2.57 3.42 10.67
CA ILE A 168 2.68 4.72 11.33
C ILE A 168 1.58 5.68 10.87
N ALA A 169 1.33 5.75 9.56
CA ALA A 169 0.26 6.58 9.01
C ALA A 169 -1.12 6.18 9.56
N ARG A 170 -1.40 4.86 9.66
CA ARG A 170 -2.66 4.34 10.23
C ARG A 170 -2.82 4.73 11.70
N TRP A 171 -1.77 4.58 12.50
CA TRP A 171 -1.80 5.05 13.88
C TRP A 171 -2.11 6.55 13.96
N ALA A 172 -1.43 7.35 13.14
CA ALA A 172 -1.55 8.80 13.18
C ALA A 172 -2.92 9.32 12.73
N ALA A 173 -3.61 8.61 11.83
CA ALA A 173 -4.95 8.97 11.36
C ALA A 173 -5.79 7.71 11.04
N PRO A 174 -6.38 7.08 12.06
CA PRO A 174 -6.98 5.75 11.94
C PRO A 174 -8.36 5.80 11.25
N SER A 175 -8.34 5.81 9.92
CA SER A 175 -9.53 5.87 9.05
C SER A 175 -9.18 5.44 7.63
N PRO A 176 -10.09 4.85 6.83
CA PRO A 176 -9.82 4.36 5.47
C PRO A 176 -9.51 5.53 4.52
N ARG A 177 -8.23 5.92 4.48
CA ARG A 177 -7.73 7.09 3.76
C ARG A 177 -6.33 6.79 3.22
N PRO A 178 -5.90 7.50 2.15
CA PRO A 178 -4.59 7.29 1.57
C PRO A 178 -3.47 7.46 2.58
N THR A 179 -2.39 6.70 2.41
CA THR A 179 -1.28 6.72 3.36
C THR A 179 -0.64 8.10 3.47
N LEU A 180 -0.50 8.82 2.35
CA LEU A 180 0.04 10.18 2.34
C LEU A 180 -0.88 11.18 3.05
N ASP A 181 -2.18 11.16 2.78
CA ASP A 181 -3.16 12.00 3.49
C ASP A 181 -3.14 11.78 5.02
N ARG A 182 -2.88 10.54 5.45
CA ARG A 182 -2.77 10.20 6.87
C ARG A 182 -1.51 10.79 7.50
N LEU A 183 -0.39 10.84 6.76
CA LEU A 183 0.84 11.50 7.20
C LEU A 183 0.67 13.02 7.31
N GLU A 184 -0.10 13.64 6.42
CA GLU A 184 -0.44 15.07 6.53
C GLU A 184 -1.24 15.35 7.81
N ILE A 185 -2.27 14.55 8.09
CA ILE A 185 -3.02 14.65 9.36
C ILE A 185 -2.12 14.42 10.58
N ALA A 186 -1.10 13.57 10.47
CA ALA A 186 -0.16 13.32 11.57
C ALA A 186 0.57 14.60 12.01
N ILE A 187 0.89 15.48 11.05
CA ILE A 187 1.48 16.80 11.29
C ILE A 187 0.46 17.69 12.00
N GLU A 188 -0.77 17.77 11.48
CA GLU A 188 -1.85 18.57 12.06
C GLU A 188 -2.17 18.17 13.51
N ARG A 189 -2.11 16.87 13.80
CA ARG A 189 -2.28 16.29 15.15
C ARG A 189 -1.03 16.38 16.02
N GLN A 190 0.08 16.91 15.51
CA GLN A 190 1.38 17.01 16.19
C GLN A 190 1.92 15.65 16.69
N LEU A 191 1.54 14.56 16.01
CA LEU A 191 2.04 13.21 16.30
C LEU A 191 3.38 12.96 15.62
N LEU A 192 3.59 13.58 14.47
CA LEU A 192 4.84 13.59 13.71
C LEU A 192 5.30 15.03 13.49
N THR A 193 6.62 15.22 13.44
CA THR A 193 7.21 16.46 12.91
C THR A 193 7.10 16.50 11.39
N ASP A 194 7.21 17.70 10.80
CA ASP A 194 7.23 17.86 9.34
C ASP A 194 8.31 16.98 8.68
N SER A 195 9.51 16.92 9.29
CA SER A 195 10.63 16.13 8.77
C SER A 195 10.37 14.62 8.83
N GLU A 196 9.73 14.13 9.90
CA GLU A 196 9.36 12.71 10.03
C GLU A 196 8.31 12.33 8.98
N ALA A 197 7.25 13.14 8.84
CA ALA A 197 6.19 12.91 7.86
C ALA A 197 6.71 12.95 6.42
N GLN A 198 7.56 13.93 6.07
CA GLN A 198 8.20 14.02 4.75
C GLN A 198 9.11 12.82 4.46
N SER A 199 9.88 12.36 5.46
CA SER A 199 10.75 11.20 5.32
C SER A 199 9.95 9.92 5.02
N LEU A 200 8.84 9.73 5.72
CA LEU A 200 7.93 8.60 5.49
C LEU A 200 7.22 8.71 4.14
N ALA A 201 6.78 9.90 3.73
CA ALA A 201 6.16 10.13 2.42
C ALA A 201 7.11 9.79 1.27
N MET A 202 8.35 10.29 1.30
CA MET A 202 9.36 9.95 0.30
C MET A 202 9.64 8.44 0.25
N ALA A 203 9.70 7.77 1.41
CA ALA A 203 9.90 6.34 1.47
C ALA A 203 8.72 5.55 0.89
N TRP A 204 7.48 6.00 1.17
CA TRP A 204 6.26 5.43 0.61
C TRP A 204 6.23 5.53 -0.91
N GLU A 205 6.42 6.73 -1.46
CA GLU A 205 6.45 6.98 -2.90
C GLU A 205 7.55 6.18 -3.58
N THR A 206 8.73 6.08 -2.95
CA THR A 206 9.82 5.23 -3.45
C THR A 206 9.41 3.76 -3.52
N GLY A 207 8.76 3.24 -2.47
CA GLY A 207 8.27 1.87 -2.44
C GLY A 207 7.25 1.59 -3.55
N ILE A 208 6.23 2.46 -3.68
CA ILE A 208 5.21 2.35 -4.72
C ILE A 208 5.84 2.39 -6.12
N SER A 209 6.76 3.33 -6.36
CA SER A 209 7.43 3.48 -7.66
C SER A 209 8.23 2.23 -8.05
N ILE A 210 8.97 1.65 -7.12
CA ILE A 210 9.77 0.44 -7.40
C ILE A 210 8.83 -0.74 -7.64
N GLU A 211 7.79 -0.95 -6.83
CA GLU A 211 6.82 -2.03 -7.04
C GLU A 211 6.08 -1.91 -8.37
N MET A 212 5.61 -0.72 -8.74
CA MET A 212 4.93 -0.50 -10.02
C MET A 212 5.84 -0.78 -11.21
N ARG A 213 7.12 -0.37 -11.15
CA ARG A 213 8.09 -0.66 -12.22
C ARG A 213 8.39 -2.13 -12.31
N ARG A 214 8.58 -2.80 -11.18
CA ARG A 214 8.78 -4.25 -11.15
C ARG A 214 7.57 -4.98 -11.73
N TRP A 215 6.37 -4.59 -11.38
CA TRP A 215 5.14 -5.14 -11.97
C TRP A 215 5.06 -4.88 -13.48
N LEU A 216 5.40 -3.67 -13.94
CA LEU A 216 5.45 -3.34 -15.37
C LEU A 216 6.45 -4.24 -16.14
N GLU A 217 7.54 -4.63 -15.49
CA GLU A 217 8.57 -5.54 -15.99
C GLU A 217 8.26 -7.03 -15.76
N ASN A 218 7.11 -7.37 -15.16
CA ASN A 218 6.70 -8.74 -14.76
C ASN A 218 7.69 -9.41 -13.77
N MET A 219 8.34 -8.60 -12.94
CA MET A 219 9.27 -9.00 -11.87
C MET A 219 8.62 -8.93 -10.48
N ASP A 220 7.33 -8.63 -10.40
CA ASP A 220 6.54 -8.72 -9.17
C ASP A 220 6.52 -10.17 -8.65
N GLY A 221 6.50 -10.32 -7.32
CA GLY A 221 6.56 -11.62 -6.64
C GLY A 221 7.88 -12.39 -6.76
N ARG A 222 8.84 -11.92 -7.56
CA ARG A 222 10.17 -12.54 -7.67
C ARG A 222 11.13 -11.95 -6.65
N SER A 223 11.77 -12.78 -5.84
CA SER A 223 12.86 -12.30 -4.97
C SER A 223 13.95 -11.62 -5.80
N THR A 224 14.46 -10.48 -5.33
CA THR A 224 15.65 -9.83 -5.90
C THR A 224 16.63 -9.48 -4.79
N THR A 225 17.87 -9.25 -5.18
CA THR A 225 18.91 -8.73 -4.28
C THR A 225 19.18 -7.27 -4.59
N LEU A 226 19.85 -6.60 -3.66
CA LEU A 226 20.23 -5.19 -3.82
C LEU A 226 21.06 -4.97 -5.10
N ALA A 227 21.99 -5.87 -5.42
CA ALA A 227 22.82 -5.81 -6.62
C ALA A 227 22.04 -5.92 -7.94
N ASN A 228 20.89 -6.60 -7.92
CA ASN A 228 20.07 -6.87 -9.09
C ASN A 228 18.98 -5.81 -9.33
N LEU A 229 18.84 -4.81 -8.45
CA LEU A 229 18.03 -3.63 -8.74
C LEU A 229 18.72 -2.71 -9.76
N PRO A 230 17.96 -2.01 -10.62
CA PRO A 230 18.48 -0.90 -11.41
C PRO A 230 19.23 0.10 -10.51
N ALA A 231 20.32 0.68 -11.00
CA ALA A 231 21.22 1.48 -10.16
C ALA A 231 20.53 2.66 -9.45
N LEU A 232 19.55 3.30 -10.12
CA LEU A 232 18.73 4.35 -9.54
C LEU A 232 17.84 3.82 -8.41
N ASP A 233 17.19 2.68 -8.62
CA ASP A 233 16.27 2.07 -7.65
C ASP A 233 17.00 1.53 -6.45
N ARG A 234 18.17 0.94 -6.66
CA ARG A 234 19.06 0.52 -5.58
C ARG A 234 19.42 1.68 -4.66
N THR A 235 19.73 2.84 -5.24
CA THR A 235 20.09 4.04 -4.48
C THR A 235 18.87 4.60 -3.73
N ALA A 236 17.73 4.71 -4.42
CA ALA A 236 16.48 5.20 -3.85
C ALA A 236 15.98 4.29 -2.71
N TYR A 237 15.96 2.97 -2.93
CA TYR A 237 15.59 1.97 -1.93
C TYR A 237 16.46 2.07 -0.67
N GLY A 238 17.79 2.11 -0.84
CA GLY A 238 18.70 2.23 0.29
C GLY A 238 18.54 3.54 1.06
N ALA A 239 18.23 4.66 0.37
CA ALA A 239 17.92 5.93 1.01
C ALA A 239 16.58 5.88 1.77
N ALA A 240 15.52 5.36 1.15
CA ALA A 240 14.21 5.19 1.76
C ALA A 240 14.27 4.31 3.02
N CYS A 241 15.01 3.19 2.98
CA CYS A 241 15.18 2.32 4.14
C CYS A 241 15.81 3.05 5.34
N ARG A 242 16.80 3.92 5.10
CA ARG A 242 17.41 4.74 6.15
C ARG A 242 16.43 5.76 6.72
N LEU A 243 15.67 6.44 5.86
CA LEU A 243 14.65 7.40 6.27
C LEU A 243 13.59 6.76 7.19
N VAL A 244 13.10 5.57 6.83
CA VAL A 244 12.15 4.81 7.66
C VAL A 244 12.79 4.41 8.99
N ALA A 245 14.00 3.84 8.96
CA ALA A 245 14.69 3.39 10.17
C ALA A 245 14.97 4.55 11.15
N GLU A 246 15.45 5.69 10.65
CA GLU A 246 15.72 6.89 11.44
C GLU A 246 14.43 7.47 12.05
N THR A 247 13.36 7.55 11.26
CA THR A 247 12.05 8.03 11.73
C THR A 247 11.48 7.11 12.82
N PHE A 248 11.54 5.79 12.62
CA PHE A 248 11.11 4.83 13.63
C PHE A 248 11.92 4.92 14.93
N ALA A 249 13.23 5.13 14.83
CA ALA A 249 14.10 5.34 15.99
C ALA A 249 13.70 6.61 16.76
N ALA A 250 13.43 7.72 16.05
CA ALA A 250 12.99 8.98 16.64
C ALA A 250 11.64 8.86 17.36
N ILE A 251 10.64 8.27 16.72
CA ILE A 251 9.31 8.03 17.32
C ILE A 251 9.44 7.13 18.55
N SER A 252 10.19 6.03 18.44
CA SER A 252 10.37 5.09 19.56
C SER A 252 11.07 5.73 20.76
N ALA A 253 12.04 6.61 20.52
CA ALA A 253 12.73 7.35 21.57
C ALA A 253 11.78 8.32 22.30
N ARG A 254 10.90 9.00 21.55
CA ARG A 254 9.86 9.89 22.10
C ARG A 254 8.85 9.13 22.94
N GLU A 255 8.36 8.00 22.46
CA GLU A 255 7.42 7.14 23.21
C GLU A 255 8.05 6.62 24.51
N SER A 256 9.31 6.19 24.46
CA SER A 256 10.02 5.71 25.65
C SER A 256 10.21 6.78 26.73
N GLN A 257 10.19 8.06 26.35
CA GLN A 257 10.25 9.19 27.29
C GLN A 257 8.88 9.54 27.87
N SER A 258 7.79 9.36 27.12
CA SER A 258 6.41 9.64 27.57
C SER A 258 5.86 8.61 28.59
N VAL A 259 6.48 7.43 28.70
CA VAL A 259 6.07 6.35 29.61
C VAL A 259 6.79 6.44 30.98
N LYS A 260 7.71 7.39 31.16
CA LYS A 260 8.41 7.67 32.42
C LYS A 260 7.77 8.82 33.18
#